data_AF-A0A1R4HEA2-F1
#
_entry.id   AF-A0A1R4HEA2-F1
#
_cell.length_a   1.000
_cell.length_b   1.000
_cell.length_c   1.000
_cell.angle_alpha   90.00
_cell.angle_beta   90.00
_cell.angle_gamma   90.00
#
_symmetry.space_group_name_H-M   'P 1'
#
loop_
_entity.id
_entity.type
_entity.pdbx_description
1 polymer ?
#
loop_
_entity_poly.entity_id
_entity_poly.type
_entity_poly.pdbx_seq_one_letter_code
_entity_poly.pdbx_strand_id
1 'polypeptide(L)'
;MLRKFRAIQSIEMTRLTIKNKPQQKGFSYVEVLVATTLIVIALLPAMNALQTGIMSADIHQALTVEHYARLKKMEELQAQPFSSLLAAADVAVNNTTATSFSDAAGTANRSLVYIALYDADANPFTVTDSNADNDNDLYTGNTSNLLWVKVVTEGSVQGLETLISR
;
A
#
# COMPACT_ATOMS: atom_id res chain seq x y z
N MET A 1 110.38 29.98 -1.58
CA MET A 1 110.29 29.16 -2.82
C MET A 1 109.13 28.18 -2.66
N LEU A 2 108.18 28.18 -3.61
CA LEU A 2 107.22 27.11 -4.00
C LEU A 2 106.28 26.45 -2.96
N ARG A 3 104.95 26.67 -3.13
CA ARG A 3 103.88 25.73 -3.58
C ARG A 3 103.37 24.74 -2.51
N LYS A 4 102.11 24.79 -2.05
CA LYS A 4 100.79 24.44 -2.67
C LYS A 4 100.26 23.11 -2.05
N PHE A 5 98.92 22.95 -2.02
CA PHE A 5 98.08 21.77 -1.65
C PHE A 5 97.48 21.78 -0.24
N ARG A 6 96.20 21.46 0.01
CA ARG A 6 94.91 21.45 -0.73
C ARG A 6 93.86 21.13 0.35
N ALA A 7 92.69 21.76 0.30
CA ALA A 7 91.54 21.41 1.15
C ALA A 7 90.88 20.12 0.67
N ILE A 8 90.42 19.27 1.61
CA ILE A 8 89.30 18.34 1.44
C ILE A 8 88.59 18.20 2.79
N GLN A 9 87.49 18.95 2.99
CA GLN A 9 86.45 18.59 3.96
C GLN A 9 85.42 17.76 3.22
N SER A 10 85.28 16.49 3.61
CA SER A 10 84.26 15.57 3.11
C SER A 10 82.90 15.96 3.71
N ILE A 11 81.93 16.28 2.85
CA ILE A 11 80.55 16.63 3.24
C ILE A 11 79.75 15.33 3.26
N GLU A 12 79.30 14.90 4.45
CA GLU A 12 78.27 13.86 4.57
C GLU A 12 76.91 14.41 4.10
N MET A 13 76.30 13.76 3.11
CA MET A 13 74.89 13.97 2.75
C MET A 13 73.98 13.24 3.74
N THR A 14 73.32 13.97 4.63
CA THR A 14 72.19 13.43 5.40
C THR A 14 70.90 13.60 4.59
N ARG A 15 70.36 12.49 4.06
CA ARG A 15 69.03 12.44 3.44
C ARG A 15 67.95 12.70 4.50
N LEU A 16 67.23 13.81 4.37
CA LEU A 16 66.03 14.12 5.15
C LEU A 16 64.81 13.43 4.52
N THR A 17 64.37 12.31 5.11
CA THR A 17 63.10 11.66 4.76
C THR A 17 61.97 12.35 5.51
N ILE A 18 61.17 13.15 4.80
CA ILE A 18 59.99 13.83 5.35
C ILE A 18 58.84 12.82 5.49
N LYS A 19 58.50 12.45 6.73
CA LYS A 19 57.26 11.73 7.05
C LYS A 19 56.11 12.75 7.17
N ASN A 20 55.23 12.80 6.16
CA ASN A 20 53.96 13.51 6.28
C ASN A 20 53.05 12.76 7.25
N LYS A 21 52.83 13.33 8.44
CA LYS A 21 51.70 12.95 9.30
C LYS A 21 50.44 13.61 8.73
N PRO A 22 49.33 12.87 8.52
CA PRO A 22 48.05 13.51 8.24
C PRO A 22 47.67 14.34 9.46
N GLN A 23 47.60 15.67 9.30
CA GLN A 23 47.04 16.53 10.32
C GLN A 23 45.53 16.28 10.38
N GLN A 24 45.06 15.74 11.50
CA GLN A 24 43.64 15.77 11.83
C GLN A 24 43.24 17.24 11.98
N LYS A 25 42.57 17.78 10.97
CA LYS A 25 41.97 19.12 11.04
C LYS A 25 40.66 18.99 11.80
N GLY A 26 40.59 19.58 12.98
CA GLY A 26 39.33 19.76 13.70
C GLY A 26 38.40 20.71 12.94
N PHE A 27 37.10 20.64 13.22
CA PHE A 27 36.09 21.48 12.59
C PHE A 27 36.34 22.97 12.86
N SER A 28 36.22 23.79 11.81
CA SER A 28 36.32 25.25 11.94
C SER A 28 35.07 25.85 12.58
N TYR A 29 35.19 26.93 13.34
CA TYR A 29 34.05 27.65 13.94
C TYR A 29 32.98 28.01 12.90
N VAL A 30 33.41 28.44 11.71
CA VAL A 30 32.51 28.76 10.58
C VAL A 30 31.76 27.53 10.11
N GLU A 31 32.42 26.38 10.07
CA GLU A 31 31.85 25.11 9.62
C GLU A 31 30.77 24.61 10.58
N VAL A 32 31.01 24.76 11.89
CA VAL A 32 30.01 24.46 12.93
C VAL A 32 28.80 25.39 12.81
N LEU A 33 29.01 26.68 12.56
CA LEU A 33 27.93 27.67 12.43
C LEU A 33 27.08 27.39 11.19
N VAL A 34 27.73 27.06 10.06
CA VAL A 34 27.03 26.67 8.83
C VAL A 34 26.25 25.37 9.06
N ALA A 35 26.86 24.35 9.67
CA ALA A 35 26.20 23.08 9.95
C ALA A 35 24.96 23.25 10.84
N THR A 36 25.04 24.06 11.91
CA THR A 36 23.88 24.30 12.78
C THR A 36 22.77 25.04 12.05
N THR A 37 23.08 26.06 11.24
CA THR A 37 22.07 26.71 10.39
C THR A 37 21.41 25.74 9.42
N LEU A 38 22.17 24.85 8.79
CA LEU A 38 21.63 23.84 7.87
C LEU A 38 20.71 22.84 8.59
N ILE A 39 21.09 22.41 9.80
CA ILE A 39 20.24 21.51 10.62
C ILE A 39 18.91 22.20 10.96
N VAL A 40 18.93 23.46 11.39
CA VAL A 40 17.70 24.20 11.75
C VAL A 40 16.78 24.34 10.54
N ILE A 41 17.33 24.66 9.36
CA ILE A 41 16.55 24.79 8.13
C ILE A 41 15.99 23.43 7.68
N ALA A 42 16.77 22.35 7.80
CA ALA A 42 16.35 21.00 7.40
C ALA A 42 15.34 20.36 8.36
N LEU A 43 15.27 20.80 9.62
CA LEU A 43 14.45 20.16 10.64
C LEU A 43 12.94 20.29 10.37
N LEU A 44 12.50 21.46 9.89
CA LEU A 44 11.10 21.72 9.57
C LEU A 44 10.52 20.74 8.52
N PRO A 45 11.10 20.62 7.30
CA PRO A 45 10.62 19.65 6.33
C PRO A 45 10.81 18.20 6.80
N ALA A 46 11.85 17.90 7.58
CA ALA A 46 12.06 16.55 8.13
C ALA A 46 10.95 16.15 9.13
N MET A 47 10.51 17.07 9.99
CA MET A 47 9.40 16.82 10.92
C MET A 47 8.08 16.63 10.19
N ASN A 48 7.80 17.45 9.17
CA ASN A 48 6.60 17.29 8.36
C ASN A 48 6.58 15.94 7.62
N ALA A 49 7.71 15.55 7.04
CA ALA A 49 7.85 14.25 6.38
C ALA A 49 7.66 13.08 7.36
N LEU A 50 8.18 13.20 8.59
CA LEU A 50 7.99 12.18 9.63
C LEU A 50 6.52 12.05 10.03
N GLN A 51 5.82 13.17 10.23
CA GLN A 51 4.39 13.15 10.56
C GLN A 51 3.57 12.50 9.45
N THR A 52 3.82 12.87 8.19
CA THR A 52 3.17 12.23 7.04
C THR A 52 3.50 10.74 6.95
N GLY A 53 4.75 10.36 7.25
CA GLY A 53 5.18 8.96 7.28
C GLY A 53 4.42 8.13 8.31
N ILE A 54 4.26 8.66 9.54
CA ILE A 54 3.51 7.99 10.61
C ILE A 54 2.03 7.83 10.24
N MET A 55 1.38 8.91 9.79
CA MET A 55 -0.03 8.85 9.40
C MET A 55 -0.26 7.86 8.24
N SER A 56 0.66 7.85 7.26
CA SER A 56 0.60 6.89 6.15
C SER A 56 0.76 5.45 6.63
N ALA A 57 1.67 5.20 7.59
CA ALA A 57 1.88 3.87 8.13
C ALA A 57 0.62 3.31 8.81
N ASP A 58 -0.06 4.13 9.63
CA ASP A 58 -1.29 3.73 10.32
C ASP A 58 -2.43 3.44 9.32
N ILE A 59 -2.61 4.31 8.32
CA ILE A 59 -3.61 4.11 7.26
C ILE A 59 -3.31 2.84 6.46
N HIS A 60 -2.05 2.62 6.07
CA HIS A 60 -1.65 1.42 5.34
C HIS A 60 -1.89 0.15 6.15
N GLN A 61 -1.60 0.17 7.46
CA GLN A 61 -1.88 -0.96 8.33
C GLN A 61 -3.39 -1.25 8.40
N ALA A 62 -4.23 -0.22 8.63
CA ALA A 62 -5.68 -0.37 8.70
C ALA A 62 -6.27 -0.93 7.40
N LEU A 63 -5.89 -0.34 6.25
CA LEU A 63 -6.34 -0.81 4.93
C LEU A 63 -5.89 -2.23 4.63
N THR A 64 -4.68 -2.62 5.06
CA THR A 64 -4.15 -3.97 4.89
C THR A 64 -4.97 -4.98 5.69
N VAL A 65 -5.30 -4.66 6.95
CA VAL A 65 -6.13 -5.52 7.81
C VAL A 65 -7.53 -5.68 7.21
N GLU A 66 -8.17 -4.60 6.79
CA GLU A 66 -9.49 -4.64 6.13
C GLU A 66 -9.45 -5.42 4.82
N HIS A 67 -8.39 -5.29 4.04
CA HIS A 67 -8.22 -6.02 2.79
C HIS A 67 -8.17 -7.53 3.01
N TYR A 68 -7.35 -7.99 3.98
CA TYR A 68 -7.27 -9.42 4.31
C TYR A 68 -8.56 -9.95 4.95
N ALA A 69 -9.28 -9.14 5.72
CA ALA A 69 -10.59 -9.52 6.24
C ALA A 69 -11.60 -9.77 5.12
N ARG A 70 -11.66 -8.88 4.12
CA ARG A 70 -12.52 -9.06 2.94
C ARG A 70 -12.10 -10.26 2.09
N LEU A 71 -10.81 -10.48 1.89
CA LEU A 71 -10.29 -11.66 1.16
C LEU A 71 -10.71 -12.96 1.85
N LYS A 72 -10.48 -13.05 3.17
CA LYS A 72 -10.89 -14.21 3.96
C LYS A 72 -12.38 -14.50 3.81
N LYS A 73 -13.22 -13.46 3.91
CA LYS A 73 -14.68 -13.62 3.74
C LYS A 73 -15.03 -14.06 2.32
N MET A 74 -14.33 -13.56 1.30
CA MET A 74 -14.53 -14.00 -0.08
C MET A 74 -14.15 -15.47 -0.27
N GLU A 75 -13.05 -15.93 0.33
CA GLU A 75 -12.65 -17.35 0.33
C GLU A 75 -13.70 -18.22 1.05
N GLU A 76 -14.24 -17.75 2.17
CA GLU A 76 -15.34 -18.42 2.88
C GLU A 76 -16.60 -18.56 2.01
N LEU A 77 -16.93 -17.53 1.21
CA LEU A 77 -18.05 -17.55 0.27
C LEU A 77 -17.80 -18.48 -0.92
N GLN A 78 -16.59 -18.50 -1.46
CA GLN A 78 -16.20 -19.43 -2.53
C GLN A 78 -16.22 -20.90 -2.08
N ALA A 79 -16.04 -21.15 -0.78
CA ALA A 79 -16.20 -22.48 -0.21
C ALA A 79 -17.68 -22.88 0.02
N GLN A 80 -18.64 -21.94 -0.09
CA GLN A 80 -20.05 -22.26 0.06
C GLN A 80 -20.60 -23.00 -1.16
N PRO A 81 -21.56 -23.92 -0.98
CA PRO A 81 -22.30 -24.49 -2.09
C PRO A 81 -23.03 -23.39 -2.89
N PHE A 82 -22.97 -23.47 -4.22
CA PHE A 82 -23.65 -22.52 -5.11
C PHE A 82 -25.14 -22.35 -4.77
N SER A 83 -25.84 -23.44 -4.43
CA SER A 83 -27.26 -23.40 -4.06
C SER A 83 -27.55 -22.58 -2.80
N SER A 84 -26.61 -22.53 -1.85
CA SER A 84 -26.73 -21.72 -0.63
C SER A 84 -26.60 -20.22 -0.95
N LEU A 85 -25.65 -19.88 -1.82
CA LEU A 85 -25.44 -18.52 -2.29
C LEU A 85 -26.63 -18.03 -3.13
N LEU A 86 -27.17 -18.90 -4.00
CA LEU A 86 -28.37 -18.60 -4.79
C LEU A 86 -29.58 -18.34 -3.90
N ALA A 87 -29.83 -19.19 -2.90
CA ALA A 87 -30.94 -18.98 -1.97
C ALA A 87 -30.81 -17.65 -1.19
N ALA A 88 -29.59 -17.26 -0.83
CA ALA A 88 -29.36 -15.96 -0.17
C ALA A 88 -29.56 -14.77 -1.13
N ALA A 89 -29.21 -14.93 -2.41
CA ALA A 89 -29.47 -13.94 -3.45
C ALA A 89 -30.98 -13.74 -3.68
N ASP A 90 -31.74 -14.82 -3.77
CA ASP A 90 -33.19 -14.80 -3.93
C ASP A 90 -33.89 -14.06 -2.77
N VAL A 91 -33.39 -14.24 -1.54
CA VAL A 91 -33.92 -13.53 -0.35
C VAL A 91 -33.56 -12.05 -0.37
N ALA A 92 -32.36 -11.69 -0.83
CA ALA A 92 -31.91 -10.30 -0.91
C ALA A 92 -32.58 -9.53 -2.06
N VAL A 93 -33.01 -10.24 -3.12
CA VAL A 93 -33.70 -9.73 -4.33
C VAL A 93 -32.85 -8.79 -5.19
N ASN A 94 -31.90 -8.05 -4.60
CA ASN A 94 -31.07 -7.07 -5.28
C ASN A 94 -29.66 -6.97 -4.68
N ASN A 95 -28.78 -6.33 -5.43
CA ASN A 95 -27.37 -6.10 -5.10
C ASN A 95 -27.10 -5.03 -4.02
N THR A 96 -28.12 -4.28 -3.58
CA THR A 96 -27.99 -3.26 -2.53
C THR A 96 -28.41 -3.77 -1.15
N THR A 97 -28.98 -4.98 -1.10
CA THR A 97 -29.48 -5.59 0.13
C THR A 97 -28.45 -6.59 0.65
N ALA A 98 -28.00 -6.37 1.88
CA ALA A 98 -27.03 -7.25 2.52
C ALA A 98 -27.65 -8.64 2.79
N THR A 99 -26.95 -9.69 2.37
CA THR A 99 -27.40 -11.08 2.51
C THR A 99 -27.15 -11.61 3.92
N SER A 100 -27.70 -12.80 4.21
CA SER A 100 -27.48 -13.56 5.45
C SER A 100 -26.02 -13.92 5.72
N PHE A 101 -25.13 -13.83 4.72
CA PHE A 101 -23.69 -14.04 4.90
C PHE A 101 -22.97 -12.82 5.50
N SER A 102 -23.66 -11.69 5.61
CA SER A 102 -23.13 -10.50 6.27
C SER A 102 -23.00 -10.73 7.78
N ASP A 103 -22.01 -10.08 8.38
CA ASP A 103 -21.85 -10.12 9.82
C ASP A 103 -22.99 -9.38 10.53
N ALA A 104 -23.23 -9.72 11.80
CA ALA A 104 -24.27 -9.10 12.60
C ALA A 104 -24.02 -7.59 12.78
N ALA A 105 -25.10 -6.81 12.92
CA ALA A 105 -24.98 -5.40 13.23
C ALA A 105 -24.27 -5.19 14.58
N GLY A 106 -23.37 -4.22 14.65
CA GLY A 106 -22.56 -3.94 15.85
C GLY A 106 -21.27 -4.75 15.97
N THR A 107 -20.97 -5.66 15.04
CA THR A 107 -19.66 -6.30 14.95
C THR A 107 -18.59 -5.28 14.54
N ALA A 108 -17.43 -5.28 15.21
CA ALA A 108 -16.30 -4.46 14.80
C ALA A 108 -15.80 -4.89 13.42
N ASN A 109 -15.54 -3.93 12.52
CA ASN A 109 -15.14 -4.18 11.13
C ASN A 109 -16.10 -5.13 10.39
N ARG A 110 -17.40 -4.91 10.59
CA ARG A 110 -18.49 -5.70 10.04
C ARG A 110 -18.32 -5.90 8.52
N SER A 111 -18.30 -7.15 8.08
CA SER A 111 -18.31 -7.49 6.65
C SER A 111 -19.75 -7.55 6.15
N LEU A 112 -20.06 -6.75 5.13
CA LEU A 112 -21.33 -6.76 4.40
C LEU A 112 -21.13 -7.54 3.11
N VAL A 113 -22.02 -8.52 2.89
CA VAL A 113 -21.98 -9.40 1.73
C VAL A 113 -23.24 -9.16 0.91
N TYR A 114 -23.05 -8.74 -0.33
CA TYR A 114 -24.11 -8.55 -1.31
C TYR A 114 -23.97 -9.64 -2.37
N ILE A 115 -25.08 -10.31 -2.67
CA ILE A 115 -25.13 -11.36 -3.69
C ILE A 115 -26.33 -11.08 -4.58
N ALA A 116 -26.11 -11.09 -5.88
CA ALA A 116 -27.15 -10.98 -6.88
C ALA A 116 -26.87 -11.93 -8.03
N LEU A 117 -27.91 -12.35 -8.74
CA LEU A 117 -27.74 -13.01 -10.03
C LEU A 117 -27.11 -12.04 -11.01
N TYR A 118 -26.12 -12.52 -11.77
CA TYR A 118 -25.41 -11.67 -12.71
C TYR A 118 -26.20 -11.56 -14.02
N ASP A 119 -26.67 -10.35 -14.31
CA ASP A 119 -27.28 -9.99 -15.58
C ASP A 119 -26.26 -9.21 -16.41
N ALA A 120 -25.97 -9.64 -17.64
CA ALA A 120 -24.84 -9.16 -18.43
C ALA A 120 -25.17 -7.89 -19.24
N ASP A 121 -26.06 -7.05 -18.72
CA ASP A 121 -26.65 -5.91 -19.41
C ASP A 121 -25.89 -4.59 -19.13
N ALA A 122 -26.47 -3.46 -19.58
CA ALA A 122 -25.85 -2.14 -19.45
C ALA A 122 -25.68 -1.67 -18.00
N ASN A 123 -26.40 -2.28 -17.05
CA ASN A 123 -26.27 -1.99 -15.64
C ASN A 123 -26.48 -3.31 -14.87
N PRO A 124 -25.40 -4.09 -14.61
CA PRO A 124 -25.45 -5.51 -14.21
C PRO A 124 -26.06 -5.81 -12.82
N PHE A 125 -26.79 -4.82 -12.30
CA PHE A 125 -27.00 -4.43 -10.92
C PHE A 125 -28.28 -3.62 -10.70
N THR A 126 -29.12 -3.38 -11.73
CA THR A 126 -30.35 -2.61 -11.56
C THR A 126 -31.46 -3.40 -10.89
N VAL A 127 -32.06 -2.80 -9.86
CA VAL A 127 -33.16 -3.29 -9.01
C VAL A 127 -34.47 -3.52 -9.80
N THR A 128 -34.49 -3.10 -11.05
CA THR A 128 -35.62 -3.23 -11.98
C THR A 128 -34.97 -3.16 -13.35
N ASP A 129 -34.94 -4.27 -14.08
CA ASP A 129 -34.57 -4.25 -15.49
C ASP A 129 -35.33 -3.11 -16.17
N SER A 130 -34.60 -2.16 -16.77
CA SER A 130 -35.19 -1.29 -17.77
C SER A 130 -34.97 -1.97 -19.10
N ASN A 131 -35.90 -2.88 -19.44
CA ASN A 131 -36.02 -3.71 -20.64
C ASN A 131 -35.50 -3.09 -21.96
N ALA A 132 -34.21 -2.86 -22.08
CA ALA A 132 -33.64 -2.14 -23.22
C ALA A 132 -33.62 -3.01 -24.51
N ASP A 133 -33.96 -4.30 -24.41
CA ASP A 133 -34.13 -5.24 -25.53
C ASP A 133 -35.53 -5.88 -25.62
N ASN A 134 -36.41 -5.60 -24.65
CA ASN A 134 -37.84 -5.89 -24.71
C ASN A 134 -38.20 -7.40 -24.79
N ASP A 135 -37.36 -8.28 -24.23
CA ASP A 135 -37.59 -9.74 -24.21
C ASP A 135 -38.32 -10.26 -22.95
N ASN A 136 -38.48 -9.39 -21.95
CA ASN A 136 -39.28 -9.64 -20.74
C ASN A 136 -38.82 -10.89 -19.96
N ASP A 137 -37.54 -11.25 -20.09
CA ASP A 137 -36.88 -12.13 -19.14
C ASP A 137 -36.36 -11.30 -17.95
N LEU A 138 -36.19 -11.95 -16.80
CA LEU A 138 -35.60 -11.31 -15.63
C LEU A 138 -34.06 -11.39 -15.65
N TYR A 139 -33.50 -12.07 -16.66
CA TYR A 139 -32.10 -12.50 -16.74
C TYR A 139 -31.72 -12.70 -18.21
N THR A 140 -31.00 -11.77 -18.83
CA THR A 140 -30.66 -11.90 -20.25
C THR A 140 -29.73 -13.10 -20.47
N GLY A 141 -30.28 -14.19 -21.01
CA GLY A 141 -29.56 -15.41 -21.39
C GLY A 141 -29.40 -16.52 -20.33
N ASN A 142 -28.69 -17.59 -20.70
CA ASN A 142 -28.41 -18.79 -19.86
C ASN A 142 -27.41 -18.50 -18.72
N THR A 143 -27.36 -17.26 -18.24
CA THR A 143 -26.53 -16.76 -17.13
C THR A 143 -27.14 -17.08 -15.77
N SER A 144 -28.25 -17.82 -15.72
CA SER A 144 -28.90 -18.35 -14.49
C SER A 144 -27.97 -19.19 -13.60
N ASN A 145 -26.73 -19.45 -14.03
CA ASN A 145 -25.70 -20.16 -13.30
C ASN A 145 -24.57 -19.26 -12.77
N LEU A 146 -24.68 -17.93 -12.88
CA LEU A 146 -23.65 -16.98 -12.42
C LEU A 146 -24.18 -16.02 -11.36
N LEU A 147 -23.47 -15.94 -10.24
CA LEU A 147 -23.76 -15.04 -9.14
C LEU A 147 -22.66 -13.99 -9.06
N TRP A 148 -23.05 -12.73 -8.99
CA TRP A 148 -22.16 -11.67 -8.54
C TRP A 148 -22.15 -11.60 -7.02
N VAL A 149 -20.94 -11.55 -6.47
CA VAL A 149 -20.70 -11.48 -5.04
C VAL A 149 -19.80 -10.30 -4.75
N LYS A 150 -20.23 -9.45 -3.81
CA LYS A 150 -19.47 -8.31 -3.32
C LYS A 150 -19.34 -8.37 -1.80
N VAL A 151 -18.10 -8.20 -1.33
CA VAL A 151 -17.78 -8.08 0.09
C VAL A 151 -17.21 -6.71 0.37
N VAL A 152 -17.81 -5.99 1.31
CA VAL A 152 -17.43 -4.63 1.72
C VAL A 152 -17.35 -4.58 3.24
N THR A 153 -16.37 -3.86 3.79
CA THR A 153 -16.37 -3.53 5.22
C THR A 153 -17.29 -2.34 5.44
N GLU A 154 -18.19 -2.41 6.43
CA GLU A 154 -19.15 -1.34 6.73
C GLU A 154 -18.44 0.01 6.94
N GLY A 155 -18.88 1.04 6.20
CA GLY A 155 -18.24 2.36 6.21
C GLY A 155 -17.02 2.51 5.30
N SER A 156 -16.54 1.43 4.67
CA SER A 156 -15.46 1.46 3.69
C SER A 156 -15.98 1.73 2.28
N VAL A 157 -15.22 2.49 1.50
CA VAL A 157 -15.46 2.70 0.06
C VAL A 157 -14.87 1.59 -0.80
N GLN A 158 -14.08 0.69 -0.21
CA GLN A 158 -13.44 -0.40 -0.92
C GLN A 158 -14.25 -1.69 -0.80
N GLY A 159 -14.48 -2.36 -1.93
CA GLY A 159 -15.09 -3.69 -2.00
C GLY A 159 -14.18 -4.68 -2.72
N LEU A 160 -14.39 -5.96 -2.45
CA LEU A 160 -13.94 -7.05 -3.31
C LEU A 160 -15.14 -7.64 -4.00
N GLU A 161 -15.03 -7.85 -5.30
CA GLU A 161 -16.11 -8.34 -6.14
C GLU A 161 -15.61 -9.53 -6.95
N THR A 162 -16.48 -10.52 -7.14
CA THR A 162 -16.19 -11.70 -7.96
C THR A 162 -17.46 -12.27 -8.56
N LEU A 163 -17.27 -13.19 -9.51
CA LEU A 163 -18.33 -13.97 -10.12
C LEU A 163 -18.15 -15.43 -9.70
N ILE A 164 -19.24 -16.06 -9.26
CA ILE A 164 -19.26 -17.47 -8.87
C ILE A 164 -20.20 -18.19 -9.82
N SER A 165 -19.70 -19.20 -10.51
CA SER A 165 -20.51 -20.09 -11.33
C SER A 165 -20.88 -21.36 -10.56
N ARG A 166 -21.95 -22.01 -11.01
CA ARG A 166 -22.36 -23.35 -10.55
C ARG A 166 -21.27 -24.42 -10.72
#